data_AF-A0A6B3FD99-F1
#
_entry.id   AF-A0A6B3FD99-F1
#
_cell.length_a   1.000
_cell.length_b   1.000
_cell.length_c   1.000
_cell.angle_alpha   90.00
_cell.angle_beta   90.00
_cell.angle_gamma   90.00
#
_symmetry.space_group_name_H-M   'P 1'
#
loop_
_entity.id
_entity.type
_entity.pdbx_description
1 polymer ?
#
loop_
_entity_poly.entity_id
_entity_poly.type
_entity_poly.pdbx_seq_one_letter_code
_entity_poly.pdbx_strand_id
1 'polypeptide(L)'
;MAQELADLVRKQRKALKLSMEDVAERALDPESGTTVSVGWIGKLERGEPTRAPSKEVLKALQSVLGVPLRDLQEAASAQYFGYRVEWSTD
;
A
#
# COMPACT_ATOMS: atom_id res chain seq x y z
N MET A 1 -7.74 12.73 -8.90
CA MET A 1 -7.47 11.27 -8.91
C MET A 1 -7.44 10.81 -7.47
N ALA A 2 -8.13 9.72 -7.12
CA ALA A 2 -8.05 9.16 -5.77
C ALA A 2 -6.60 8.73 -5.49
N GLN A 3 -6.05 9.09 -4.33
CA GLN A 3 -4.69 8.74 -3.89
C GLN A 3 -4.74 7.95 -2.57
N GLU A 4 -5.83 7.24 -2.31
CA GLU A 4 -6.12 6.64 -1.00
C GLU A 4 -5.05 5.64 -0.54
N LEU A 5 -4.54 4.79 -1.44
CA LEU A 5 -3.43 3.88 -1.10
C LEU A 5 -2.14 4.66 -0.86
N ALA A 6 -1.83 5.63 -1.72
CA ALA A 6 -0.63 6.45 -1.59
C ALA A 6 -0.62 7.23 -0.28
N ASP A 7 -1.75 7.83 0.11
CA ASP A 7 -1.91 8.57 1.34
C ASP A 7 -1.82 7.66 2.56
N LEU A 8 -2.44 6.46 2.52
CA LEU A 8 -2.35 5.46 3.58
C LEU A 8 -0.91 4.99 3.80
N VAL A 9 -0.21 4.60 2.74
CA VAL A 9 1.19 4.16 2.79
C VAL A 9 2.08 5.29 3.30
N ARG A 10 1.96 6.50 2.74
CA ARG A 10 2.76 7.67 3.13
C ARG A 10 2.53 8.04 4.60
N LYS A 11 1.27 8.06 5.05
CA LYS A 11 0.89 8.37 6.43
C LYS A 11 1.51 7.36 7.39
N GLN A 12 1.32 6.07 7.13
CA GLN A 12 1.79 5.03 8.05
C GLN A 12 3.31 4.95 8.10
N ARG A 13 3.99 5.02 6.94
CA ARG A 13 5.45 5.06 6.86
C ARG A 13 6.03 6.21 7.68
N LYS A 14 5.45 7.41 7.56
CA LYS A 14 5.87 8.59 8.34
C LYS A 14 5.60 8.41 9.83
N ALA A 15 4.47 7.83 10.23
CA ALA A 15 4.15 7.54 11.63
C ALA A 15 5.19 6.59 12.26
N LEU A 16 5.66 5.61 11.50
CA LEU A 16 6.71 4.66 11.90
C LEU A 16 8.13 5.21 11.75
N LYS A 17 8.30 6.45 11.25
CA LYS A 17 9.59 7.09 10.96
C LYS A 17 10.49 6.26 10.02
N LEU A 18 9.89 5.52 9.08
CA LEU A 18 10.60 4.72 8.10
C LEU A 18 10.91 5.55 6.84
N SER A 19 12.09 5.36 6.25
CA SER A 19 12.38 5.80 4.88
C SER A 19 11.66 4.92 3.86
N MET A 20 11.68 5.28 2.57
CA MET A 20 11.12 4.41 1.52
C MET A 20 11.99 3.16 1.32
N GLU A 21 13.30 3.33 1.52
CA GLU A 21 14.33 2.30 1.54
C GLU A 21 14.06 1.30 2.65
N ASP A 22 13.82 1.76 3.88
CA ASP A 22 13.45 0.89 5.00
C ASP A 22 12.22 0.03 4.71
N VAL A 23 11.21 0.61 4.05
CA VAL A 23 10.00 -0.14 3.68
C VAL A 23 10.35 -1.21 2.65
N ALA A 24 11.09 -0.88 1.60
CA ALA A 24 11.44 -1.85 0.56
C ALA A 24 12.34 -3.00 1.07
N GLU A 25 13.25 -2.70 1.99
CA GLU A 25 14.16 -3.70 2.58
C GLU A 25 13.43 -4.67 3.51
N ARG A 26 12.38 -4.21 4.20
CA ARG A 26 11.67 -4.99 5.22
C ARG A 26 10.35 -5.59 4.72
N ALA A 27 9.76 -5.03 3.67
CA ALA A 27 8.49 -5.51 3.10
C ALA A 27 8.68 -6.88 2.44
N LEU A 28 8.01 -7.88 3.02
CA LEU A 28 8.02 -9.26 2.53
C LEU A 28 6.65 -9.89 2.77
N ASP A 29 6.08 -10.51 1.74
CA ASP A 29 4.99 -11.46 1.91
C ASP A 29 5.57 -12.82 2.32
N PRO A 30 5.29 -13.34 3.53
CA PRO A 30 5.90 -14.58 4.02
C PRO A 30 5.48 -15.83 3.24
N GLU A 31 4.35 -15.78 2.52
CA GLU A 31 3.86 -16.93 1.74
C GLU A 31 4.54 -17.02 0.37
N SER A 32 4.64 -15.90 -0.35
CA SER A 32 5.16 -15.87 -1.73
C SER A 32 6.62 -15.42 -1.85
N GLY A 33 7.18 -14.81 -0.81
CA GLY A 33 8.48 -14.14 -0.87
C GLY A 33 8.46 -12.81 -1.65
N THR A 34 7.27 -12.32 -2.03
CA THR A 34 7.13 -11.06 -2.76
C THR A 34 7.61 -9.89 -1.93
N THR A 35 8.40 -9.01 -2.54
CA THR A 35 8.89 -7.75 -1.94
C THR A 35 8.32 -6.54 -2.67
N VAL A 36 8.61 -5.34 -2.16
CA VAL A 36 8.22 -4.07 -2.77
C VAL A 36 9.46 -3.28 -3.12
N SER A 37 9.53 -2.73 -4.34
CA SER A 37 10.68 -1.89 -4.72
C SER A 37 10.55 -0.45 -4.21
N VAL A 38 11.68 0.15 -3.81
CA VAL A 38 11.77 1.58 -3.43
C VAL A 38 11.22 2.48 -4.55
N GLY A 39 11.57 2.17 -5.80
CA GLY A 39 11.13 2.94 -6.96
C GLY A 39 9.60 2.96 -7.11
N TRP A 40 8.93 1.83 -6.88
CA TRP A 40 7.47 1.78 -6.92
C TRP A 40 6.84 2.57 -5.77
N ILE A 41 7.37 2.46 -4.54
CA ILE A 41 6.89 3.22 -3.38
C ILE A 41 7.04 4.72 -3.63
N GLY A 42 8.19 5.16 -4.14
CA GLY A 42 8.43 6.56 -4.46
C GLY A 42 7.47 7.09 -5.53
N LYS A 43 7.18 6.31 -6.58
CA LYS A 43 6.18 6.69 -7.59
C LYS A 43 4.78 6.77 -7.00
N LEU A 44 4.38 5.77 -6.23
CA LEU A 44 3.11 5.73 -5.52
C LEU A 44 2.94 6.98 -4.65
N GLU A 45 3.90 7.28 -3.80
CA GLU A 45 3.84 8.42 -2.87
C GLU A 45 4.00 9.79 -3.54
N ARG A 46 4.45 9.87 -4.79
CA ARG A 46 4.41 11.13 -5.56
C ARG A 46 3.16 11.28 -6.41
N GLY A 47 2.26 10.29 -6.39
CA GLY A 47 1.07 10.27 -7.24
C GLY A 47 1.40 10.05 -8.71
N GLU A 48 2.59 9.51 -9.02
CA GLU A 48 2.96 9.16 -10.39
C GLU A 48 2.20 7.90 -10.84
N PRO A 49 1.96 7.74 -12.16
CA PRO A 49 1.35 6.54 -12.69
C PRO A 49 2.12 5.28 -12.30
N THR A 50 1.41 4.34 -11.68
CA THR A 50 1.92 3.02 -11.30
C THR A 50 0.92 1.96 -11.72
N ARG A 51 1.37 0.71 -11.84
CA ARG A 51 0.45 -0.43 -11.95
C ARG A 51 -0.20 -0.67 -10.59
N ALA A 52 -1.46 -1.09 -10.61
CA ALA A 52 -2.15 -1.55 -9.41
C ALA A 52 -1.32 -2.67 -8.74
N PRO A 53 -1.14 -2.63 -7.41
CA PRO A 53 -0.41 -3.68 -6.70
C PRO A 53 -1.19 -5.00 -6.72
N SER A 54 -0.46 -6.12 -6.73
CA SER A 54 -1.06 -7.43 -6.51
C SER A 54 -1.39 -7.65 -5.03
N LYS A 55 -2.13 -8.72 -4.73
CA LYS A 55 -2.43 -9.12 -3.34
C LYS A 55 -1.15 -9.37 -2.53
N GLU A 56 -0.16 -9.99 -3.13
CA GLU A 56 1.13 -10.32 -2.51
C GLU A 56 1.91 -9.04 -2.17
N VAL A 57 1.89 -8.03 -3.06
CA VAL A 57 2.46 -6.70 -2.77
C VAL A 57 1.74 -6.04 -1.58
N LEU A 58 0.41 -6.15 -1.50
CA LEU A 58 -0.33 -5.61 -0.35
C LEU A 58 -0.01 -6.36 0.96
N LYS A 59 0.19 -7.69 0.91
CA LYS A 59 0.68 -8.46 2.07
C LYS A 59 2.10 -8.03 2.49
N ALA A 60 2.99 -7.79 1.53
CA ALA A 60 4.34 -7.28 1.81
C ALA A 60 4.30 -5.88 2.44
N LEU A 61 3.37 -5.00 2.03
CA LEU A 61 3.16 -3.72 2.69
C LEU A 61 2.60 -3.89 4.12
N GLN A 62 1.63 -4.79 4.31
CA GLN A 62 1.08 -5.09 5.63
C GLN A 62 2.16 -5.52 6.62
N SER A 63 3.11 -6.37 6.21
CA SER A 63 4.12 -6.92 7.11
C SER A 63 5.06 -5.88 7.70
N VAL A 64 5.28 -4.75 7.02
CA VAL A 64 6.13 -3.65 7.50
C VAL A 64 5.35 -2.46 8.05
N LEU A 65 4.20 -2.13 7.46
CA LEU A 65 3.42 -0.95 7.86
C LEU A 65 2.46 -1.22 9.02
N GLY A 66 2.13 -2.50 9.29
CA GLY A 66 1.16 -2.89 10.31
C GLY A 66 -0.29 -2.48 9.97
N VAL A 67 -0.55 -2.09 8.72
CA VAL A 67 -1.90 -1.77 8.24
C VAL A 67 -2.65 -3.06 7.95
N PRO A 68 -3.90 -3.21 8.39
CA PRO A 68 -4.74 -4.35 8.01
C PRO A 68 -4.80 -4.53 6.49
N LEU A 69 -4.66 -5.77 6.00
CA LEU A 69 -4.70 -6.07 4.57
C LEU A 69 -5.99 -5.56 3.90
N ARG A 70 -7.11 -5.61 4.63
CA ARG A 70 -8.40 -5.08 4.15
C ARG A 70 -8.33 -3.60 3.82
N ASP A 71 -7.77 -2.78 4.70
CA ASP A 71 -7.67 -1.33 4.49
C ASP A 71 -6.76 -1.01 3.30
N LEU A 72 -5.68 -1.76 3.13
CA LEU A 72 -4.80 -1.66 1.94
C LEU A 72 -5.54 -2.05 0.65
N GLN A 73 -6.38 -3.09 0.70
CA GLN A 73 -7.18 -3.53 -0.45
C GLN A 73 -8.26 -2.51 -0.81
N GLU A 74 -8.98 -1.96 0.17
CA GLU A 74 -10.00 -0.94 -0.04
C GLU A 74 -9.38 0.32 -0.63
N ALA A 75 -8.25 0.79 -0.06
CA ALA A 75 -7.53 1.95 -0.56
C ALA A 75 -6.96 1.74 -1.98
N ALA A 76 -6.44 0.54 -2.28
CA ALA A 76 -6.01 0.18 -3.63
C ALA A 76 -7.18 0.12 -4.62
N SER A 77 -8.34 -0.41 -4.18
CA SER A 77 -9.55 -0.50 -4.99
C SER A 77 -10.06 0.89 -5.39
N ALA A 78 -10.09 1.82 -4.42
CA ALA A 78 -10.50 3.19 -4.66
C ALA A 78 -9.52 3.94 -5.57
N GLN A 79 -8.21 3.79 -5.35
CA GLN A 79 -7.20 4.49 -6.12
C GLN A 79 -7.07 4.01 -7.57
N TYR A 80 -7.06 2.70 -7.81
CA TYR A 80 -6.75 2.15 -9.14
C TYR A 80 -7.99 1.79 -9.96
N PHE A 81 -9.12 1.55 -9.31
CA PHE A 81 -10.33 1.08 -9.98
C PHE A 81 -11.54 1.97 -9.73
N GLY A 82 -11.44 2.97 -8.85
CA GLY A 82 -12.53 3.89 -8.52
C GLY A 82 -13.63 3.25 -7.66
N TYR A 83 -13.40 2.06 -7.11
CA TYR A 83 -14.38 1.37 -6.26
C TYR A 83 -14.16 1.71 -4.79
N ARG A 84 -15.17 2.27 -4.14
CA ARG A 84 -15.23 2.44 -2.69
C ARG A 84 -16.27 1.50 -2.12
N VAL A 85 -15.95 0.87 -1.00
CA VAL A 85 -16.91 0.04 -0.27
C VAL A 85 -17.72 0.93 0.65
N GLU A 86 -19.02 1.04 0.40
CA GLU A 86 -19.97 1.64 1.35
C GLU A 86 -20.55 0.52 2.21
N TRP A 87 -20.23 0.54 3.50
CA TRP A 87 -20.79 -0.41 4.45
C TRP A 87 -22.19 0.05 4.82
N SER A 88 -23.22 -0.73 4.47
CA SER A 88 -24.56 -0.50 5.05
C SER A 88 -24.49 -0.87 6.53
N THR A 89 -24.94 0.05 7.39
CA THR A 89 -25.15 -0.23 8.81
C THR A 89 -26.60 -0.65 8.97
N ASP A 90 -26.93 -1.85 8.49
CA ASP A 90 -28.20 -2.54 8.78
C ASP A 90 -28.01 -3.59 9.87
#